data_AF-A0A1F8NW01-F1
#
_entry.id   AF-A0A1F8NW01-F1
#
_cell.length_a   1.000
_cell.length_b   1.000
_cell.length_c   1.000
_cell.angle_alpha   90.00
_cell.angle_beta   90.00
_cell.angle_gamma   90.00
#
_symmetry.space_group_name_H-M   'P 1'
#
loop_
_entity.id
_entity.type
_entity.pdbx_description
1 polymer ?
#
loop_
_entity_poly.entity_id
_entity_poly.type
_entity_poly.pdbx_seq_one_letter_code
_entity_poly.pdbx_strand_id
1 'polypeptide(L)' 'MTGSGKLLRTKGGKSHLRRKTSKRTKRQFTEMIPVTSKGTRKRVQRLAPYLSKYKANPNARSGQK' A
#
# COMPACT_ATOMS: atom_id res chain seq x y z
N MET A 1 -4.10 -6.20 0.37
CA MET A 1 -4.90 -5.00 0.72
C MET A 1 -5.11 -4.96 2.23
N THR A 2 -5.75 -3.95 2.82
CA THR A 2 -6.28 -4.09 4.19
C THR A 2 -7.33 -5.20 4.21
N GLY A 3 -7.65 -5.74 5.39
CA GLY A 3 -8.76 -6.71 5.54
C GLY A 3 -10.10 -6.18 5.03
N SER A 4 -10.27 -4.85 5.01
CA SER A 4 -11.43 -4.13 4.46
C SER A 4 -11.32 -3.75 2.97
N GLY A 5 -10.32 -4.25 2.24
CA GLY A 5 -10.17 -4.01 0.80
C GLY A 5 -9.68 -2.62 0.41
N LYS A 6 -9.12 -1.83 1.34
CA LYS A 6 -8.53 -0.52 1.04
C LYS A 6 -7.09 -0.68 0.57
N LEU A 7 -6.71 0.07 -0.47
CA LEU A 7 -5.34 0.16 -0.95
C LEU A 7 -4.63 1.28 -0.20
N LEU A 8 -3.53 0.95 0.45
CA LEU A 8 -2.70 1.88 1.20
C LEU A 8 -1.34 2.06 0.53
N ARG A 9 -0.69 3.18 0.80
CA ARG A 9 0.68 3.47 0.38
C ARG A 9 1.44 4.24 1.44
N THR A 10 2.76 4.19 1.37
CA THR A 10 3.59 5.09 2.18
C THR A 10 3.61 6.49 1.58
N LYS A 11 3.79 7.50 2.43
CA LYS A 11 4.10 8.85 1.98
C LYS A 11 5.51 8.89 1.36
N GLY A 12 5.64 9.51 0.18
CA GLY A 12 6.93 9.72 -0.50
C GLY A 12 7.77 10.81 0.18
N GLY A 13 9.06 10.87 -0.15
CA GLY A 13 9.99 11.86 0.45
C GLY A 13 10.48 11.49 1.85
N LYS A 14 10.35 10.22 2.24
CA LYS A 14 10.77 9.73 3.57
C LYS A 14 12.26 9.36 3.67
N SER A 15 13.01 9.40 2.57
CA SER A 15 14.42 8.96 2.48
C SER A 15 15.43 10.06 2.85
N HIS A 16 15.37 11.22 2.19
CA HIS A 16 16.35 12.31 2.38
C HIS A 16 15.69 13.64 2.75
N LEU A 17 16.54 14.64 3.08
CA LEU A 17 16.14 16.02 3.43
C LEU A 17 15.17 16.16 4.62
N ARG A 18 15.09 15.13 5.48
CA ARG A 18 14.23 15.11 6.68
C ARG A 18 14.48 16.26 7.65
N ARG A 19 15.67 16.88 7.62
CA ARG A 19 15.98 18.06 8.43
C ARG A 19 15.12 19.26 8.05
N LYS A 20 14.88 19.45 6.74
CA LYS A 20 14.10 20.58 6.19
C LYS A 20 12.59 20.33 6.15
N THR A 21 12.14 19.10 6.39
CA THR A 21 10.72 18.74 6.39
C THR A 21 10.01 19.19 7.67
N SER A 22 8.77 19.66 7.57
CA SER A 22 7.97 20.04 8.75
C SER A 22 7.67 18.84 9.68
N LYS A 23 7.45 19.11 10.97
CA LYS A 23 7.08 18.06 11.95
C LYS A 23 5.80 17.31 11.55
N ARG A 24 4.79 18.03 11.02
CA ARG A 24 3.52 17.44 10.56
C ARG A 24 3.73 16.42 9.45
N THR A 25 4.52 16.77 8.42
CA THR A 25 4.80 15.86 7.31
C THR A 25 5.63 14.66 7.75
N LYS A 26 6.54 14.82 8.73
CA LYS A 26 7.28 13.69 9.31
C LYS A 26 6.38 12.67 9.98
N ARG A 27 5.31 13.08 10.67
CA ARG A 27 4.33 12.15 11.28
C ARG A 27 3.66 11.28 10.21
N GLN A 28 3.30 11.88 9.07
CA GLN A 28 2.73 11.16 7.93
C GLN A 28 3.69 10.18 7.25
N PHE A 29 5.01 10.28 7.49
CA PHE A 29 5.96 9.30 6.96
C PHE A 29 5.92 7.96 7.69
N THR A 30 5.44 7.94 8.93
CA THR A 30 5.33 6.73 9.74
C THR A 30 4.02 5.98 9.46
N GLU A 31 2.98 6.71 9.02
CA GLU A 31 1.65 6.16 8.78
C GLU A 31 1.46 5.65 7.35
N MET A 32 0.50 4.73 7.19
CA MET A 32 0.04 4.24 5.90
C MET A 32 -1.17 5.07 5.42
N ILE A 33 -1.05 5.69 4.25
CA ILE A 33 -2.06 6.61 3.72
C ILE A 33 -2.92 5.89 2.67
N PRO A 34 -4.26 6.05 2.70
CA PRO A 34 -5.13 5.49 1.67
C PRO A 34 -4.87 6.10 0.29
N VAL A 35 -4.92 5.25 -0.74
CA VAL A 35 -4.84 5.70 -2.14
C VAL A 35 -6.20 6.24 -2.58
N THR A 36 -6.30 7.57 -2.69
CA THR A 36 -7.54 8.25 -3.10
C THR A 36 -7.76 8.25 -4.61
N SER A 37 -6.68 8.22 -5.40
CA SER A 37 -6.75 8.26 -6.86
C SER A 37 -7.38 6.99 -7.44
N LYS A 38 -8.56 7.14 -8.08
CA LYS A 38 -9.28 6.03 -8.73
C LYS A 38 -8.45 5.32 -9.81
N GLY A 39 -7.69 6.08 -10.60
CA GLY A 39 -6.85 5.55 -11.69
C GLY A 39 -5.78 4.59 -11.20
N THR A 40 -5.03 4.98 -10.17
CA THR A 40 -3.99 4.13 -9.56
C THR A 40 -4.59 2.86 -8.99
N ARG A 41 -5.74 2.95 -8.31
CA ARG A 41 -6.43 1.77 -7.77
C ARG A 41 -6.78 0.77 -8.88
N LYS A 42 -7.35 1.24 -10.00
CA LYS A 42 -7.67 0.40 -11.16
C LYS A 42 -6.42 -0.25 -11.76
N ARG A 43 -5.33 0.51 -11.92
CA ARG A 43 -4.06 0.00 -12.46
C ARG A 43 -3.48 -1.11 -11.57
N VAL A 44 -3.42 -0.87 -10.26
CA VAL A 44 -2.89 -1.84 -9.29
C VAL A 44 -3.73 -3.12 -9.28
N GLN A 45 -5.05 -3.01 -9.33
CA GLN A 45 -5.95 -4.19 -9.40
C GLN A 45 -5.73 -5.02 -10.67
N ARG A 46 -5.44 -4.37 -11.81
CA ARG A 46 -5.13 -5.08 -13.06
C ARG A 46 -3.76 -5.76 -13.02
N LEU A 47 -2.75 -5.10 -12.45
CA LEU A 47 -1.38 -5.63 -12.39
C LEU A 47 -1.21 -6.72 -11.33
N ALA A 48 -2.00 -6.68 -10.25
CA ALA A 48 -1.91 -7.61 -9.14
C ALA A 48 -3.30 -8.23 -8.85
N PRO A 49 -3.79 -9.14 -9.71
CA PRO A 49 -5.16 -9.67 -9.64
C PRO A 49 -5.43 -10.48 -8.36
N TYR A 50 -4.40 -11.11 -7.80
CA TYR A 50 -4.52 -11.97 -6.61
C TYR A 50 -4.41 -11.22 -5.28
N LEU A 51 -4.18 -9.90 -5.31
CA LEU A 51 -3.97 -9.08 -4.11
C LEU A 51 -5.19 -9.01 -3.18
N SER A 52 -6.38 -9.28 -3.71
CA SER A 52 -7.64 -9.38 -2.96
C SER A 52 -7.99 -10.80 -2.53
N LYS A 53 -7.43 -11.82 -3.19
CA LYS A 53 -7.80 -13.23 -2.98
C LYS A 53 -6.99 -13.87 -1.86
N TYR A 54 -5.69 -13.61 -1.80
CA TYR A 54 -4.80 -14.24 -0.84
C TYR A 54 -4.20 -13.20 0.12
N LYS A 55 -4.12 -13.57 1.41
CA LYS A 55 -3.49 -12.74 2.44
C LYS A 55 -1.96 -12.69 2.30
N ALA A 56 -1.37 -13.79 1.86
CA ALA A 56 0.05 -13.95 1.57
C ALA A 56 0.21 -14.68 0.24
N ASN A 57 1.42 -14.70 -0.32
CA ASN A 57 1.68 -15.45 -1.55
C ASN A 57 1.34 -16.94 -1.31
N PRO A 58 0.36 -17.52 -2.02
CA PRO A 58 0.00 -18.91 -1.80
C PRO A 58 1.17 -19.81 -2.18
N ASN A 59 1.55 -20.71 -1.27
CA ASN A 59 2.50 -21.77 -1.57
C ASN A 59 1.75 -23.01 -2.08
N ALA A 60 2.50 -24.00 -2.59
CA ALA A 60 1.92 -25.23 -3.15
C ALA A 60 1.00 -26.00 -2.16
N ARG A 61 1.11 -25.76 -0.85
CA ARG A 61 0.23 -26.36 0.18
C ARG A 61 -1.01 -25.50 0.48
N SER A 62 -0.89 -24.17 0.44
CA SER A 62 -1.95 -23.23 0.80
C SER A 62 -2.80 -22.78 -0.39
N GLY A 63 -2.34 -23.00 -1.63
CA GLY A 63 -3.02 -22.59 -2.87
C GLY A 63 -3.93 -23.64 -3.52
N GLN A 64 -3.99 -24.85 -2.95
CA GLN A 64 -4.76 -26.00 -3.45
C GLN A 64 -6.20 -26.07 -2.89
N LYS A 65 -6.62 -25.09 -2.09
CA LYS A 65 -8.00 -24.97 -1.59
C LYS A 65 -8.80 -23.94 -2.37
#